data_AF-I0BHI7-F1
#
_entry.id   AF-I0BHI7-F1
#
_cell.length_a   1.000
_cell.length_b   1.000
_cell.length_c   1.000
_cell.angle_alpha   90.00
_cell.angle_beta   90.00
_cell.angle_gamma   90.00
#
_symmetry.space_group_name_H-M   'P 1'
#
loop_
_entity.id
_entity.type
_entity.pdbx_description
1 polymer ?
#
loop_
_entity_poly.entity_id
_entity_poly.type
_entity_poly.pdbx_seq_one_letter_code
_entity_poly.pdbx_strand_id
1 'polypeptide(L)'
;MSLTARKDWEQAWVDDYLDLLNMAKRLQDTQWEQELLQTLQEYKRHTAAEIHYRFTQELWRRFDEINRRMLELYEKLKANRDQQENRLLQEQVWDLKLERIEVMRRIHSGENGIPAQ
;
A
#
# COMPACT_ATOMS: atom_id res chain seq x y z
N MET A 1 1.67 -20.34 3.41
CA MET A 1 0.22 -20.02 3.40
C MET A 1 -0.05 -19.06 2.26
N SER A 2 -0.97 -19.38 1.35
CA SER A 2 -1.30 -18.50 0.22
C SER A 2 -2.10 -17.28 0.67
N LEU A 3 -1.99 -16.17 -0.05
CA LEU A 3 -2.74 -14.93 0.22
C LEU A 3 -4.27 -15.15 0.17
N THR A 4 -4.73 -16.13 -0.60
CA THR A 4 -6.13 -16.55 -0.69
C THR A 4 -6.62 -17.15 0.62
N ALA A 5 -5.89 -18.13 1.18
CA ALA A 5 -6.26 -18.74 2.45
C ALA A 5 -6.30 -17.73 3.61
N ARG A 6 -5.50 -16.65 3.54
CA ARG A 6 -5.55 -15.56 4.53
C ARG A 6 -6.84 -14.73 4.43
N LYS A 7 -7.19 -14.33 3.20
CA LYS A 7 -8.39 -13.52 2.95
C LYS A 7 -9.67 -14.27 3.33
N ASP A 8 -9.70 -15.58 3.11
CA ASP A 8 -10.87 -16.41 3.39
C ASP A 8 -11.14 -16.57 4.90
N TRP A 9 -10.09 -16.64 5.75
CA TRP A 9 -10.31 -16.68 7.22
C TRP A 9 -10.67 -15.31 7.79
N GLU A 10 -10.11 -14.23 7.24
CA GLU A 10 -10.44 -12.86 7.69
C GLU A 10 -11.93 -12.58 7.45
N GLN A 11 -12.45 -13.02 6.31
CA GLN A 11 -13.87 -12.85 5.98
C GLN A 11 -14.77 -13.70 6.88
N ALA A 12 -14.43 -14.99 7.08
CA ALA A 12 -15.17 -15.85 8.01
C ALA A 12 -15.18 -15.30 9.45
N TRP A 13 -14.04 -14.76 9.92
CA TRP A 13 -13.95 -14.15 11.25
C TRP A 13 -14.84 -12.91 11.40
N VAL A 14 -14.90 -12.05 10.38
CA VAL A 14 -15.79 -10.87 10.39
C VAL A 14 -17.26 -11.32 10.39
N ASP A 15 -17.61 -12.31 9.57
CA ASP A 15 -18.97 -12.84 9.49
C ASP A 15 -19.40 -13.45 10.84
N ASP A 16 -18.54 -14.24 11.49
CA ASP A 16 -18.78 -14.81 12.82
C ASP A 16 -19.04 -13.72 13.88
N TYR A 17 -18.24 -12.63 13.87
CA TYR A 17 -18.43 -11.52 14.81
C TYR A 17 -19.70 -10.72 14.55
N LEU A 18 -20.13 -10.61 13.28
CA LEU A 18 -21.41 -9.99 12.93
C LEU A 18 -22.60 -10.85 13.39
N ASP A 19 -22.49 -12.17 13.31
CA ASP A 19 -23.49 -13.09 13.84
C ASP A 19 -23.60 -13.00 15.36
N LEU A 20 -22.47 -12.94 16.07
CA LEU A 20 -22.44 -12.71 17.52
C LEU A 20 -23.05 -11.36 17.90
N LEU A 21 -22.79 -10.30 17.12
CA LEU A 21 -23.36 -8.97 17.34
C LEU A 21 -24.88 -8.99 17.16
N ASN A 22 -25.37 -9.68 16.13
CA ASN A 22 -26.80 -9.89 15.92
C ASN A 22 -27.43 -10.68 17.06
N MET A 23 -26.73 -11.65 17.63
CA MET A 23 -27.18 -12.38 18.81
C MET A 23 -27.25 -11.48 20.06
N ALA A 24 -26.21 -10.70 20.35
CA ALA A 24 -26.19 -9.76 21.47
C ALA A 24 -27.37 -8.79 21.42
N LYS A 25 -27.66 -8.25 20.23
CA LYS A 25 -28.83 -7.38 19.99
C LYS A 25 -30.16 -8.07 20.27
N ARG A 26 -30.31 -9.34 19.85
CA ARG A 26 -31.53 -10.13 20.12
C ARG A 26 -31.73 -10.39 21.61
N LEU A 27 -30.64 -10.59 22.34
CA LEU A 27 -30.65 -10.78 23.79
C LEU A 27 -30.76 -9.47 24.58
N GLN A 28 -30.70 -8.31 23.89
CA GLN A 28 -30.61 -6.97 24.49
C GLN A 28 -29.43 -6.82 25.46
N ASP A 29 -28.36 -7.60 25.23
CA ASP A 29 -27.13 -7.52 26.01
C ASP A 29 -26.27 -6.38 25.47
N THR A 30 -26.49 -5.19 26.03
CA THR A 30 -25.84 -3.96 25.60
C THR A 30 -24.36 -3.93 25.96
N GLN A 31 -23.94 -4.63 27.01
CA GLN A 31 -22.53 -4.74 27.37
C GLN A 31 -21.80 -5.59 26.32
N TRP A 32 -22.35 -6.76 26.00
CA TRP A 32 -21.77 -7.64 25.00
C TRP A 32 -21.77 -7.02 23.60
N GLU A 33 -22.83 -6.29 23.24
CA GLU A 33 -22.87 -5.52 21.99
C GLU A 33 -21.71 -4.51 21.90
N GLN A 34 -21.45 -3.76 22.98
CA GLN A 34 -20.37 -2.77 23.02
C GLN A 34 -18.99 -3.41 22.90
N GLU A 35 -18.75 -4.53 23.58
CA GLU A 35 -17.49 -5.27 23.51
C GLU A 35 -17.21 -5.79 22.08
N LEU A 36 -18.23 -6.31 21.40
CA LEU A 36 -18.13 -6.77 20.01
C LEU A 36 -17.87 -5.62 19.04
N LEU A 37 -18.56 -4.48 19.21
CA LEU A 37 -18.33 -3.28 18.39
C LEU A 37 -16.92 -2.73 18.57
N GLN A 38 -16.41 -2.70 19.81
CA GLN A 38 -15.04 -2.27 20.08
C GLN A 38 -14.03 -3.19 19.39
N THR A 39 -14.21 -4.51 19.50
CA THR A 39 -13.33 -5.50 18.87
C THR A 39 -13.29 -5.35 17.34
N LEU A 40 -14.45 -5.17 16.70
CA LEU A 40 -14.54 -4.95 15.24
C LEU A 40 -13.88 -3.63 14.82
N GLN A 41 -14.03 -2.56 15.61
CA GLN A 41 -13.38 -1.28 15.34
C GLN A 41 -11.86 -1.35 15.47
N GLU A 42 -11.36 -2.04 16.50
CA GLU A 42 -9.93 -2.25 16.70
C GLU A 42 -9.33 -3.07 15.55
N TYR A 43 -9.98 -4.17 15.16
CA TYR A 43 -9.58 -4.97 14.01
C TYR A 43 -9.49 -4.12 12.74
N LYS A 44 -10.53 -3.33 12.43
CA LYS A 44 -10.55 -2.45 11.25
C LYS A 44 -9.40 -1.43 11.28
N ARG A 45 -9.11 -0.84 12.45
CA ARG A 45 -8.00 0.12 12.62
C ARG A 45 -6.64 -0.55 12.39
N HIS A 46 -6.41 -1.71 12.97
CA HIS A 46 -5.16 -2.46 12.79
C HIS A 46 -4.95 -2.87 11.33
N THR A 47 -5.99 -3.40 10.67
CA THR A 47 -5.91 -3.79 9.26
C THR A 47 -5.65 -2.59 8.34
N ALA A 48 -6.32 -1.47 8.57
CA ALA A 48 -6.07 -0.24 7.81
C ALA A 48 -4.64 0.28 7.99
N ALA A 49 -4.11 0.24 9.23
CA ALA A 49 -2.74 0.63 9.52
C ALA A 49 -1.71 -0.29 8.85
N GLU A 50 -1.94 -1.61 8.85
CA GLU A 50 -1.07 -2.59 8.18
C GLU A 50 -1.07 -2.40 6.66
N ILE A 51 -2.25 -2.19 6.05
CA ILE A 51 -2.39 -1.90 4.61
C ILE A 51 -1.62 -0.62 4.27
N HIS A 52 -1.82 0.43 5.06
CA HIS A 52 -1.12 1.70 4.87
C HIS A 52 0.40 1.52 4.98
N TYR A 53 0.87 0.82 6.01
CA TYR A 53 2.29 0.54 6.20
C TYR A 53 2.89 -0.20 4.99
N ARG A 54 2.25 -1.29 4.53
CA ARG A 54 2.73 -2.05 3.36
C ARG A 54 2.75 -1.22 2.08
N PHE A 55 1.73 -0.41 1.88
CA PHE A 55 1.66 0.47 0.72
C PHE A 55 2.78 1.51 0.74
N THR A 56 3.03 2.15 1.89
CA THR A 56 4.14 3.10 2.06
C THR A 56 5.50 2.41 1.84
N GLN A 57 5.69 1.18 2.32
CA GLN A 57 6.91 0.40 2.05
C GLN A 57 7.12 0.13 0.55
N GLU A 58 6.04 -0.20 -0.18
CA GLU A 58 6.10 -0.42 -1.63
C GLU A 58 6.46 0.87 -2.38
N LEU A 59 5.92 2.03 -1.96
CA LEU A 59 6.30 3.32 -2.54
C LEU A 59 7.79 3.63 -2.33
N TRP A 60 8.32 3.41 -1.12
CA TRP A 60 9.75 3.58 -0.86
C TRP A 60 10.61 2.64 -1.69
N ARG A 61 10.21 1.38 -1.82
CA ARG A 61 10.90 0.42 -2.68
C ARG A 61 10.96 0.87 -4.14
N ARG A 62 9.85 1.39 -4.68
CA ARG A 62 9.82 1.96 -6.03
C ARG A 62 10.71 3.18 -6.17
N PHE A 63 10.69 4.07 -5.18
CA PHE A 63 11.56 5.24 -5.15
C PHE A 63 13.06 4.84 -5.23
N ASP A 64 13.46 3.85 -4.43
CA ASP A 64 14.84 3.34 -4.44
C ASP A 64 15.22 2.70 -5.77
N GLU A 65 14.30 1.95 -6.38
CA GLU A 65 14.51 1.36 -7.70
C GLU A 65 14.70 2.43 -8.79
N ILE A 66 13.86 3.47 -8.79
CA ILE A 66 13.99 4.61 -9.71
C ILE A 66 15.36 5.28 -9.53
N ASN A 67 15.78 5.53 -8.28
CA ASN A 67 17.09 6.12 -8.00
C ASN A 67 18.25 5.27 -8.51
N ARG A 68 18.18 3.95 -8.33
CA ARG A 68 19.20 3.02 -8.84
C ARG A 68 19.27 3.07 -10.37
N ARG A 69 18.13 3.01 -11.06
CA ARG A 69 18.07 3.11 -12.53
C ARG A 69 18.60 4.44 -13.03
N MET A 70 18.27 5.55 -12.37
CA MET A 70 18.84 6.86 -12.71
C MET A 70 20.36 6.87 -12.57
N LEU A 71 20.91 6.29 -11.50
CA LEU A 71 22.37 6.20 -11.31
C LEU A 71 23.02 5.43 -12.47
N GLU A 72 22.46 4.29 -12.85
CA GLU A 72 22.93 3.49 -13.99
C GLU A 72 22.91 4.30 -15.31
N LEU A 73 21.84 5.06 -15.56
CA LEU A 73 21.74 5.91 -16.75
C LEU A 73 22.75 7.07 -16.72
N TYR A 74 23.01 7.65 -15.55
CA TYR A 74 24.04 8.69 -15.41
C TYR A 74 25.45 8.16 -15.69
N GLU A 75 25.77 6.95 -15.22
CA GLU A 75 27.05 6.31 -15.54
C GLU A 75 27.17 6.00 -17.04
N LYS A 76 26.09 5.55 -17.69
CA LYS A 76 26.06 5.37 -19.16
C LYS A 76 26.28 6.70 -19.90
N LEU A 77 25.60 7.78 -19.48
CA LEU A 77 25.76 9.11 -20.08
C LEU A 77 27.20 9.64 -19.97
N LYS A 78 27.90 9.34 -18.88
CA LYS A 78 29.32 9.74 -18.71
C LYS A 78 30.26 8.95 -19.60
N ALA A 79 29.98 7.65 -19.80
CA ALA A 79 30.84 6.75 -20.56
C ALA A 79 30.61 6.84 -22.08
N ASN A 80 29.43 7.29 -22.50
CA ASN A 80 29.00 7.21 -23.89
C ASN A 80 29.42 8.41 -24.74
N ARG A 81 30.03 8.12 -25.89
CA ARG A 81 30.50 9.11 -26.88
C ARG A 81 29.53 9.29 -28.04
N ASP A 82 28.53 8.44 -28.19
CA ASP A 82 27.50 8.56 -29.20
C ASP A 82 26.45 9.60 -28.79
N GLN A 83 26.33 10.66 -29.61
CA GLN A 83 25.36 11.73 -29.36
C GLN A 83 23.90 11.29 -29.51
N GLN A 84 23.61 10.32 -30.37
CA GLN A 84 22.25 9.83 -30.57
C GLN A 84 21.80 8.96 -29.41
N GLU A 85 22.67 8.06 -28.94
CA GLU A 85 22.40 7.25 -27.76
C GLU A 85 22.34 8.11 -26.48
N ASN A 86 23.17 9.15 -26.37
CA ASN A 86 23.07 10.11 -25.28
C ASN A 86 21.73 10.85 -25.23
N ARG A 87 21.12 11.18 -26.39
CA ARG A 87 19.77 11.77 -26.41
C ARG A 87 18.73 10.81 -25.86
N LEU A 88 18.76 9.54 -26.26
CA LEU A 88 17.84 8.52 -25.75
C LEU A 88 18.00 8.29 -24.24
N LEU A 89 19.25 8.28 -23.75
CA LEU A 89 19.53 8.16 -22.32
C LEU A 89 19.00 9.38 -21.54
N GLN A 90 19.07 10.59 -22.10
CA GLN A 90 18.51 11.80 -21.49
C GLN A 90 16.99 11.75 -21.37
N GLU A 91 16.30 11.23 -22.39
CA GLU A 91 14.83 11.02 -22.35
C GLU A 91 14.45 10.04 -21.24
N GLN A 92 15.16 8.91 -21.14
CA GLN A 92 14.91 7.92 -20.07
C GLN A 92 15.15 8.49 -18.67
N VAL A 93 16.18 9.34 -18.51
CA VAL A 93 16.42 10.05 -17.24
C VAL A 93 15.27 11.03 -16.93
N TRP A 94 14.71 11.69 -17.94
CA TRP A 94 13.59 12.60 -17.75
C TRP A 94 12.33 11.86 -17.28
N ASP A 95 12.00 10.74 -17.91
CA ASP A 95 10.85 9.92 -17.54
C ASP A 95 10.98 9.40 -16.09
N LEU A 96 12.16 8.90 -15.72
CA LEU A 96 12.43 8.46 -14.35
C LEU A 96 12.36 9.61 -13.34
N LYS A 97 12.73 10.84 -13.70
CA LYS A 97 12.54 12.00 -12.82
C LYS A 97 11.06 12.29 -12.58
N LEU A 98 10.22 12.22 -13.61
CA LEU A 98 8.78 12.39 -13.46
C LEU A 98 8.19 11.30 -12.55
N GLU A 99 8.57 10.04 -12.77
CA GLU A 99 8.14 8.91 -11.94
C GLU A 99 8.58 9.09 -10.48
N ARG A 100 9.83 9.54 -10.25
CA ARG A 100 10.36 9.82 -8.91
C ARG A 100 9.56 10.90 -8.18
N ILE A 101 9.21 11.98 -8.89
CA ILE A 101 8.42 13.07 -8.33
C ILE A 101 7.01 12.58 -7.97
N GLU A 102 6.40 11.77 -8.83
CA GLU A 102 5.11 11.14 -8.58
C GLU A 102 5.13 10.27 -7.32
N VAL A 103 6.10 9.36 -7.22
CA VAL A 103 6.25 8.48 -6.06
C VAL A 103 6.48 9.28 -4.78
N MET A 104 7.33 10.32 -4.80
CA MET A 104 7.51 11.16 -3.61
C MET A 104 6.25 11.94 -3.26
N ARG A 105 5.48 12.42 -4.25
CA ARG A 105 4.21 13.08 -3.95
C ARG A 105 3.28 12.14 -3.19
N ARG A 106 3.15 10.89 -3.65
CA ARG A 106 2.31 9.86 -3.02
C ARG A 106 2.78 9.47 -1.62
N ILE A 107 4.09 9.43 -1.39
CA ILE A 107 4.67 9.22 -0.06
C ILE A 107 4.27 10.35 0.90
N HIS A 108 4.34 11.61 0.47
CA HIS A 108 4.04 12.77 1.33
C HIS A 108 2.53 13.04 1.49
N SER A 109 1.73 12.75 0.46
CA SER A 109 0.27 12.95 0.51
C SER A 109 -0.44 11.88 1.35
N GLY A 110 0.22 10.75 1.61
CA GLY A 110 -0.43 9.60 2.24
C GLY A 110 -1.58 9.03 1.40
N GLU A 111 -1.58 9.27 0.09
CA GLU A 111 -2.64 8.80 -0.82
C GLU A 111 -2.81 7.29 -0.69
N ASN A 112 -3.97 6.92 -0.13
CA ASN A 112 -4.24 5.60 0.40
C ASN A 112 -4.32 4.54 -0.70
N GLY A 113 -3.65 3.41 -0.50
CA GLY A 113 -3.93 2.13 -1.18
C GLY A 113 -5.24 1.47 -0.70
N ILE A 114 -6.21 2.23 -0.20
CA ILE A 114 -7.53 1.73 0.18
C ILE A 114 -8.44 1.89 -1.04
N PRO A 115 -8.98 0.80 -1.62
CA PRO A 115 -9.99 0.89 -2.65
C PRO A 115 -11.21 1.64 -2.08
N ALA A 116 -11.76 2.58 -2.85
CA ALA A 116 -13.06 3.15 -2.55
C ALA A 116 -14.07 2.00 -2.39
N GLN A 117 -14.78 1.99 -1.26
CA GLN A 117 -15.85 1.05 -0.96
C GLN A 117 -17.08 1.35 -1.80
#